data_AF-A0A0N7KXD7-F1
#
_entry.id   AF-A0A0N7KXD7-F1
#
_cell.length_a   1.000
_cell.length_b   1.000
_cell.length_c   1.000
_cell.angle_alpha   90.00
_cell.angle_beta   90.00
_cell.angle_gamma   90.00
#
_symmetry.space_group_name_H-M   'P 1'
#
loop_
_entity.id
_entity.type
_entity.pdbx_description
1 polymer ?
#
loop_
_entity_poly.entity_id
_entity_poly.type
_entity_poly.pdbx_seq_one_letter_code
_entity_poly.pdbx_strand_id
1 'polypeptide(L)'
;MDSRERRRGEPDGSPRIDRLFAYGAMLPLIAGALVLWFAPEAQSFLALNLTLFWGASVLLFIAGVRRGASLSQTGGAAIAEIAAMLGLFIAGVASLVATIWAFPLVAALLQIAGFASLAILDRVAAPHDRPLPAERLRPLQICVPIAVLAAVAIWIWRSPFL
;
A
#
# COMPACT_ATOMS: atom_id res chain seq x y z
N MET A 1 18.45 33.50 -19.99
CA MET A 1 18.06 32.08 -20.17
C MET A 1 16.65 31.92 -19.61
N ASP A 2 15.72 31.64 -20.51
CA ASP A 2 14.28 31.81 -20.35
C ASP A 2 13.66 30.63 -19.58
N SER A 3 12.85 30.91 -18.56
CA SER A 3 12.18 29.93 -17.70
C SER A 3 11.14 29.06 -18.44
N ARG A 4 10.94 29.33 -19.74
CA ARG A 4 10.11 28.54 -20.66
C ARG A 4 10.78 27.25 -21.16
N GLU A 5 12.10 27.14 -21.13
CA GLU A 5 12.79 25.93 -21.63
C GLU A 5 12.82 24.78 -20.62
N ARG A 6 12.70 25.05 -19.30
CA ARG A 6 12.67 23.99 -18.27
C ARG A 6 11.40 23.14 -18.29
N ARG A 7 10.32 23.56 -18.95
CA ARG A 7 9.06 22.80 -19.04
C ARG A 7 9.02 21.76 -20.15
N ARG A 8 10.07 21.62 -20.97
CA ARG A 8 10.10 20.69 -22.12
C ARG A 8 10.64 19.28 -21.80
N GLY A 9 11.03 19.01 -20.56
CA GLY A 9 11.76 17.78 -20.21
C GLY A 9 11.06 16.79 -19.29
N GLU A 10 9.92 17.13 -18.68
CA GLU A 10 9.18 16.16 -17.86
C GLU A 10 8.49 15.17 -18.80
N PRO A 11 8.81 13.86 -18.79
CA PRO A 11 7.98 12.89 -19.45
C PRO A 11 6.65 12.90 -18.68
N ASP A 12 5.57 13.36 -19.32
CA ASP A 12 4.22 13.10 -18.86
C ASP A 12 4.09 11.58 -18.71
N GLY A 13 4.22 11.08 -17.47
CA GLY A 13 3.99 9.68 -17.16
C GLY A 13 2.62 9.32 -17.68
N SER A 14 2.56 8.40 -18.65
CA SER A 14 1.29 8.05 -19.30
C SER A 14 0.29 7.65 -18.22
N PRO A 15 -0.89 8.29 -18.12
CA PRO A 15 -1.90 8.00 -17.08
C PRO A 15 -2.37 6.53 -17.05
N ARG A 16 -1.97 5.73 -18.05
CA ARG A 16 -2.21 4.29 -18.13
C ARG A 16 -1.17 3.48 -17.34
N ILE A 17 0.10 3.88 -17.36
CA ILE A 17 1.19 3.18 -16.66
C ILE A 17 1.02 3.34 -15.15
N ASP A 18 0.71 4.55 -14.68
CA ASP A 18 0.45 4.81 -13.26
C ASP A 18 -0.75 4.02 -12.74
N ARG A 19 -1.80 3.89 -13.55
CA ARG A 19 -2.96 3.03 -13.23
C ARG A 19 -2.60 1.55 -13.20
N LEU A 20 -1.77 1.09 -14.12
CA LEU A 20 -1.32 -0.30 -14.16
C LEU A 20 -0.50 -0.66 -12.92
N PHE A 21 0.43 0.20 -12.51
CA PHE A 21 1.19 -0.02 -11.28
C PHE A 21 0.29 0.02 -10.04
N ALA A 22 -0.64 0.97 -9.98
CA ALA A 22 -1.46 1.14 -8.79
C ALA A 22 -2.56 0.09 -8.62
N TYR A 23 -3.21 -0.36 -9.70
CA TYR A 23 -4.20 -1.45 -9.63
C TYR A 23 -3.56 -2.83 -9.78
N GLY A 24 -2.48 -2.95 -10.56
CA GLY A 24 -1.75 -4.20 -10.74
C GLY A 24 -1.19 -4.72 -9.43
N ALA A 25 -0.70 -3.83 -8.55
CA ALA A 25 -0.23 -4.20 -7.22
C ALA A 25 -1.34 -4.79 -6.32
N MET A 26 -2.62 -4.51 -6.60
CA MET A 26 -3.75 -5.02 -5.81
C MET A 26 -4.25 -6.38 -6.30
N LEU A 27 -3.99 -6.75 -7.55
CA LEU A 27 -4.48 -8.01 -8.12
C LEU A 27 -4.01 -9.25 -7.34
N PRO A 28 -2.73 -9.38 -6.92
CA PRO A 28 -2.30 -10.54 -6.14
C PRO A 28 -2.96 -10.61 -4.76
N LEU A 29 -3.24 -9.47 -4.11
CA LEU A 29 -3.99 -9.45 -2.84
C LEU A 29 -5.41 -9.97 -3.03
N ILE A 30 -6.10 -9.47 -4.05
CA ILE A 30 -7.48 -9.88 -4.35
C ILE A 30 -7.52 -11.37 -4.70
N ALA A 31 -6.63 -11.82 -5.59
CA ALA A 31 -6.55 -13.21 -6.00
C ALA A 31 -6.27 -14.13 -4.80
N GLY A 32 -5.32 -13.76 -3.95
CA GLY A 32 -4.98 -14.52 -2.75
C GLY A 32 -6.15 -14.64 -1.78
N ALA A 33 -6.89 -13.54 -1.54
CA ALA A 33 -8.10 -13.58 -0.73
C ALA A 33 -9.20 -14.45 -1.35
N LEU A 34 -9.42 -14.38 -2.67
CA LEU A 34 -10.39 -15.26 -3.33
C LEU A 34 -10.00 -16.73 -3.20
N VAL A 35 -8.72 -17.07 -3.37
CA VAL A 35 -8.23 -18.45 -3.18
C VAL A 35 -8.48 -18.92 -1.74
N LEU A 36 -8.22 -18.09 -0.72
CA LEU A 36 -8.51 -18.45 0.67
C LEU A 36 -9.98 -18.79 0.92
N TRP A 37 -10.89 -18.06 0.28
CA TRP A 37 -12.33 -18.23 0.51
C TRP A 37 -12.96 -19.36 -0.33
N PHE A 38 -12.38 -19.71 -1.47
CA PHE A 38 -13.00 -20.62 -2.43
C PHE A 38 -12.18 -21.88 -2.75
N ALA A 39 -10.88 -21.91 -2.46
CA ALA A 39 -10.05 -23.06 -2.77
C ALA A 39 -10.04 -24.09 -1.62
N PRO A 40 -9.67 -25.35 -1.92
CA PRO A 40 -9.51 -26.38 -0.89
C PRO A 40 -8.48 -26.01 0.18
N GLU A 41 -8.69 -26.53 1.38
CA GLU A 41 -7.91 -26.24 2.59
C GLU A 41 -6.39 -26.46 2.41
N ALA A 42 -6.01 -27.47 1.62
CA ALA A 42 -4.62 -27.79 1.29
C ALA A 42 -3.84 -26.61 0.65
N GLN A 43 -4.54 -25.70 -0.03
CA GLN A 43 -3.93 -24.53 -0.68
C GLN A 43 -3.97 -23.27 0.20
N SER A 44 -4.74 -23.29 1.29
CA SER A 44 -5.02 -22.12 2.11
C SER A 44 -3.76 -21.60 2.82
N PHE A 45 -2.89 -22.50 3.30
CA PHE A 45 -1.64 -22.10 3.93
C PHE A 45 -0.72 -21.31 2.99
N LEU A 46 -0.51 -21.81 1.76
CA LEU A 46 0.33 -21.13 0.77
C LEU A 46 -0.31 -19.82 0.32
N ALA A 47 -1.62 -19.83 0.03
CA ALA A 47 -2.35 -18.64 -0.37
C ALA A 47 -2.28 -17.54 0.69
N LEU A 48 -2.45 -17.89 1.98
CA LEU A 48 -2.39 -16.95 3.09
C LEU A 48 -1.02 -16.27 3.17
N ASN A 49 0.05 -17.08 3.21
CA ASN A 49 1.40 -16.57 3.35
C ASN A 49 1.81 -15.70 2.16
N LEU A 50 1.49 -16.11 0.93
CA LEU A 50 1.78 -15.31 -0.26
C LEU A 50 0.98 -13.99 -0.28
N THR A 51 -0.28 -14.03 0.15
CA THR A 51 -1.14 -12.82 0.24
C THR A 51 -0.54 -11.82 1.22
N LEU A 52 -0.20 -12.28 2.44
CA LEU A 52 0.35 -11.42 3.49
C LEU A 52 1.77 -10.94 3.14
N PHE A 53 2.59 -11.80 2.55
CA PHE A 53 3.92 -11.44 2.06
C PHE A 53 3.84 -10.35 0.99
N TRP A 54 2.91 -10.49 0.04
CA TRP A 54 2.71 -9.50 -1.01
C TRP A 54 2.21 -8.17 -0.43
N GLY A 55 1.22 -8.18 0.46
CA GLY A 55 0.72 -6.95 1.09
C GLY A 55 1.79 -6.22 1.89
N ALA A 56 2.65 -6.94 2.63
CA ALA A 56 3.82 -6.37 3.29
C ALA A 56 4.81 -5.76 2.28
N SER A 57 5.07 -6.45 1.17
CA SER A 57 5.94 -5.96 0.09
C SER A 57 5.42 -4.68 -0.55
N VAL A 58 4.10 -4.56 -0.73
CA VAL A 58 3.46 -3.33 -1.23
C VAL A 58 3.68 -2.16 -0.27
N LEU A 59 3.54 -2.36 1.03
CA LEU A 59 3.81 -1.29 2.02
C LEU A 59 5.27 -0.84 2.00
N LEU A 60 6.21 -1.79 1.91
CA LEU A 60 7.64 -1.48 1.79
C LEU A 60 7.94 -0.71 0.50
N PHE A 61 7.33 -1.12 -0.61
CA PHE A 61 7.47 -0.43 -1.89
C PHE A 61 6.94 1.02 -1.80
N ILE A 62 5.75 1.23 -1.25
CA ILE A 62 5.16 2.56 -1.07
C ILE A 62 6.05 3.44 -0.18
N ALA A 63 6.58 2.90 0.92
CA ALA A 63 7.52 3.61 1.78
C ALA A 63 8.77 4.06 1.00
N GLY A 64 9.31 3.20 0.14
CA GLY A 64 10.43 3.51 -0.74
C GLY A 64 10.12 4.58 -1.79
N VAL A 65 9.00 4.46 -2.50
CA VAL A 65 8.58 5.43 -3.54
C VAL A 65 8.41 6.84 -2.95
N ARG A 66 7.81 6.95 -1.76
CA ARG A 66 7.68 8.23 -1.05
C ARG A 66 9.05 8.87 -0.74
N ARG A 67 10.11 8.07 -0.53
CA ARG A 67 11.48 8.58 -0.33
C ARG A 67 12.06 9.17 -1.58
N GLY A 68 11.94 8.45 -2.68
CA GLY A 68 12.40 8.92 -3.98
C GLY A 68 11.72 10.24 -4.36
N ALA A 69 10.41 10.33 -4.14
CA ALA A 69 9.64 11.56 -4.39
C ALA A 69 10.10 12.73 -3.50
N SER A 70 10.28 12.50 -2.20
CA SER A 70 10.74 13.51 -1.25
C SER A 70 12.13 14.09 -1.58
N LEU A 71 13.05 13.27 -2.10
CA LEU A 71 14.40 13.71 -2.51
C LEU A 71 14.40 14.62 -3.76
N SER A 72 13.36 14.55 -4.58
CA SER A 72 13.21 15.38 -5.77
C SER A 72 12.71 16.80 -5.45
N GLN A 73 12.22 17.04 -4.23
CA GLN A 73 11.68 18.33 -3.81
C GLN A 73 12.79 19.29 -3.36
N THR A 74 12.85 20.47 -3.98
CA THR A 74 13.80 21.53 -3.63
C THR A 74 13.36 22.20 -2.32
N GLY A 75 13.90 21.75 -1.19
CA GLY A 75 13.55 22.26 0.15
C GLY A 75 13.75 21.27 1.30
N GLY A 76 13.95 19.99 0.99
CA GLY A 76 14.12 18.92 1.97
C GLY A 76 12.79 18.40 2.52
N ALA A 77 12.76 17.11 2.86
CA ALA A 77 11.61 16.44 3.43
C ALA A 77 11.20 17.09 4.77
N ALA A 78 9.92 17.44 4.94
CA ALA A 78 9.41 17.80 6.25
C ALA A 78 9.59 16.60 7.20
N ILE A 79 9.91 16.85 8.48
CA ILE A 79 10.08 15.81 9.50
C ILE A 79 8.87 14.85 9.54
N ALA A 80 7.67 15.39 9.33
CA ALA A 80 6.43 14.62 9.24
C ALA A 80 6.43 13.60 8.08
N GLU A 81 7.03 13.94 6.94
CA GLU A 81 7.14 13.02 5.79
C GLU A 81 8.11 11.88 6.09
N ILE A 82 9.27 12.18 6.70
CA ILE A 82 10.23 11.16 7.15
C ILE A 82 9.58 10.21 8.17
N ALA A 83 8.88 10.76 9.16
CA ALA A 83 8.18 9.97 10.18
C ALA A 83 7.09 9.08 9.56
N ALA A 84 6.31 9.62 8.63
CA ALA A 84 5.27 8.87 7.92
C ALA A 84 5.85 7.71 7.10
N MET A 85 6.98 7.94 6.44
CA MET A 85 7.63 6.91 5.64
C MET A 85 8.31 5.84 6.50
N LEU A 86 8.98 6.24 7.58
CA LEU A 86 9.55 5.32 8.54
C LEU A 86 8.46 4.46 9.19
N GLY A 87 7.31 5.06 9.52
CA GLY A 87 6.14 4.34 10.02
C GLY A 87 5.63 3.28 9.04
N LEU A 88 5.48 3.61 7.76
CA LEU A 88 5.09 2.63 6.73
C LEU A 88 6.13 1.53 6.54
N PHE A 89 7.42 1.88 6.54
CA PHE A 89 8.51 0.92 6.42
C PHE A 89 8.51 -0.06 7.60
N ILE A 90 8.42 0.46 8.84
CA ILE A 90 8.34 -0.35 10.06
C ILE A 90 7.08 -1.24 10.02
N ALA A 91 5.93 -0.71 9.62
CA ALA A 91 4.70 -1.51 9.49
C ALA A 91 4.87 -2.66 8.47
N GLY A 92 5.50 -2.38 7.32
CA GLY A 92 5.81 -3.38 6.30
C GLY A 92 6.77 -4.46 6.81
N VAL A 93 7.89 -4.08 7.44
CA VAL A 93 8.86 -5.03 8.01
C VAL A 93 8.24 -5.84 9.14
N ALA A 94 7.55 -5.19 10.08
CA ALA A 94 6.91 -5.87 11.21
C ALA A 94 5.84 -6.84 10.74
N SER A 95 5.05 -6.49 9.72
CA SER A 95 4.12 -7.41 9.09
C SER A 95 4.82 -8.58 8.41
N LEU A 96 5.95 -8.35 7.74
CA LEU A 96 6.69 -9.41 7.08
C LEU A 96 7.24 -10.41 8.11
N VAL A 97 7.83 -9.90 9.19
CA VAL A 97 8.29 -10.71 10.33
C VAL A 97 7.13 -11.50 10.94
N ALA A 98 5.99 -10.85 11.19
CA ALA A 98 4.79 -11.52 11.71
C ALA A 98 4.28 -12.61 10.77
N THR A 99 4.39 -12.43 9.45
CA THR A 99 4.03 -13.46 8.47
C THR A 99 4.96 -14.66 8.58
N ILE A 100 6.27 -14.44 8.65
CA ILE A 100 7.28 -15.51 8.72
C ILE A 100 7.19 -16.27 10.05
N TRP A 101 6.88 -15.57 11.15
CA TRP A 101 6.77 -16.16 12.50
C TRP A 101 5.39 -16.77 12.78
N ALA A 102 4.57 -17.01 11.76
CA ALA A 102 3.24 -17.61 11.88
C ALA A 102 2.28 -16.84 12.80
N PHE A 103 2.35 -15.50 12.78
CA PHE A 103 1.35 -14.60 13.38
C PHE A 103 0.51 -13.91 12.29
N PRO A 104 -0.30 -14.65 11.51
CA PRO A 104 -0.97 -14.12 10.33
C PRO A 104 -1.99 -13.02 10.65
N LEU A 105 -2.68 -13.10 11.80
CA LEU A 105 -3.63 -12.07 12.21
C LEU A 105 -2.92 -10.76 12.54
N VAL A 106 -1.80 -10.82 13.26
CA VAL A 106 -0.98 -9.64 13.57
C VAL A 106 -0.44 -9.03 12.28
N ALA A 107 0.05 -9.84 11.36
CA ALA A 107 0.49 -9.38 10.04
C ALA A 107 -0.63 -8.64 9.29
N ALA A 108 -1.82 -9.22 9.20
CA ALA A 108 -2.96 -8.59 8.54
C ALA A 108 -3.35 -7.25 9.19
N LEU A 109 -3.40 -7.19 10.53
CA LEU A 109 -3.72 -5.97 11.25
C LEU A 109 -2.67 -4.86 11.06
N LEU A 110 -1.39 -5.21 11.07
CA LEU A 110 -0.30 -4.27 10.78
C LEU A 110 -0.40 -3.73 9.35
N GLN A 111 -0.77 -4.59 8.39
CA GLN A 111 -0.96 -4.14 7.00
C GLN A 111 -2.16 -3.21 6.87
N ILE A 112 -3.29 -3.54 7.50
CA ILE A 112 -4.48 -2.69 7.54
C ILE A 112 -4.14 -1.32 8.14
N ALA A 113 -3.42 -1.30 9.27
CA ALA A 113 -2.98 -0.06 9.90
C ALA A 113 -2.03 0.75 8.98
N GLY A 114 -1.11 0.07 8.30
CA GLY A 114 -0.21 0.68 7.31
C GLY A 114 -0.97 1.34 6.15
N PHE A 115 -1.89 0.63 5.51
CA PHE A 115 -2.71 1.18 4.43
C PHE A 115 -3.67 2.28 4.93
N ALA A 116 -4.27 2.13 6.11
CA ALA A 116 -5.13 3.15 6.70
C ALA A 116 -4.36 4.45 7.01
N SER A 117 -3.10 4.35 7.43
CA SER A 117 -2.26 5.51 7.68
C SER A 117 -2.05 6.37 6.43
N LEU A 118 -2.03 5.75 5.23
CA LEU A 118 -1.96 6.49 3.96
C LEU A 118 -3.16 7.41 3.76
N ALA A 119 -4.38 6.97 4.13
CA ALA A 119 -5.58 7.79 3.99
C ALA A 119 -5.55 9.01 4.93
N ILE A 120 -4.97 8.85 6.12
CA ILE A 120 -4.82 9.94 7.10
C ILE A 120 -3.79 10.95 6.58
N LEU A 121 -2.64 10.47 6.11
CA LEU A 121 -1.56 11.30 5.60
C LEU A 121 -1.98 12.08 4.35
N ASP A 122 -2.73 11.45 3.45
CA ASP A 122 -3.27 12.11 2.26
C ASP A 122 -4.26 13.23 2.62
N ARG A 123 -5.08 13.07 3.67
CA ARG A 123 -5.98 14.13 4.14
C ARG A 123 -5.24 15.31 4.76
N VAL A 124 -4.19 15.05 5.55
CA VAL A 124 -3.41 16.11 6.21
C VAL A 124 -2.61 16.93 5.19
N ALA A 125 -2.18 16.32 4.08
CA ALA A 125 -1.41 16.98 3.04
C ALA A 125 -2.25 17.77 2.03
N ALA A 126 -3.59 17.65 2.02
CA ALA A 126 -4.45 18.31 1.05
C ALA A 126 -4.68 19.81 1.42
N PRO A 127 -4.32 20.77 0.54
CA PRO A 127 -4.70 22.16 0.72
C PRO A 127 -6.23 22.32 0.64
N HIS A 128 -6.82 23.13 1.51
CA HIS A 128 -8.28 23.29 1.66
C HIS A 128 -9.01 23.81 0.40
N ASP A 129 -8.28 24.32 -0.60
CA ASP A 129 -8.83 25.18 -1.67
C ASP A 129 -8.55 24.71 -3.12
N ARG A 130 -8.08 23.47 -3.36
CA ARG A 130 -7.99 22.95 -4.72
C ARG A 130 -8.45 21.50 -4.82
N PRO A 131 -9.46 21.20 -5.68
CA PRO A 131 -9.80 19.82 -5.98
C PRO A 131 -8.65 19.24 -6.80
N LEU A 132 -8.01 18.21 -6.25
CA LEU A 132 -6.90 17.54 -6.92
C LEU A 132 -7.47 16.71 -8.09
N PRO A 133 -6.98 16.86 -9.34
CA PRO A 133 -7.51 16.12 -10.51
C PRO A 133 -7.47 14.58 -10.40
N ALA A 134 -6.81 14.02 -9.38
CA ALA A 134 -6.68 12.58 -9.09
C ALA A 134 -7.58 12.07 -7.95
N GLU A 135 -8.60 12.83 -7.53
CA GLU A 135 -9.46 12.60 -6.35
C GLU A 135 -10.26 11.30 -6.34
N ARG A 136 -10.56 10.69 -7.50
CA ARG A 136 -11.41 9.49 -7.54
C ARG A 136 -10.65 8.16 -7.49
N LEU A 137 -9.37 8.13 -7.89
CA LEU A 137 -8.62 6.87 -7.95
C LEU A 137 -7.94 6.51 -6.61
N ARG A 138 -7.49 7.52 -5.86
CA ARG A 138 -6.74 7.32 -4.60
C ARG A 138 -7.53 6.68 -3.46
N PRO A 139 -8.81 7.04 -3.21
CA PRO A 139 -9.58 6.41 -2.14
C PRO A 139 -9.76 4.91 -2.40
N LEU A 140 -10.02 4.53 -3.66
CA LEU A 140 -10.22 3.14 -4.03
C LEU A 140 -8.93 2.32 -3.81
N GLN A 141 -7.76 2.89 -4.12
CA GLN A 141 -6.46 2.24 -3.92
C GLN A 141 -6.10 2.01 -2.45
N ILE A 142 -6.71 2.74 -1.52
CA ILE A 142 -6.53 2.54 -0.08
C ILE A 142 -7.64 1.62 0.48
N CYS A 143 -8.89 1.84 0.08
CA CYS A 143 -10.02 1.07 0.57
C CYS A 143 -9.99 -0.40 0.10
N VAL A 144 -9.55 -0.67 -1.14
CA VAL A 144 -9.47 -2.04 -1.68
C VAL A 144 -8.53 -2.94 -0.87
N PRO A 145 -7.24 -2.60 -0.67
CA PRO A 145 -6.35 -3.47 0.11
C PRO A 145 -6.84 -3.62 1.56
N ILE A 146 -7.40 -2.57 2.19
CA ILE A 146 -7.97 -2.68 3.53
C ILE A 146 -9.14 -3.67 3.56
N ALA A 147 -10.08 -3.57 2.62
CA ALA A 147 -11.23 -4.46 2.56
C ALA A 147 -10.82 -5.92 2.31
N VAL A 148 -9.86 -6.12 1.40
CA VAL A 148 -9.30 -7.44 1.09
C VAL A 148 -8.59 -8.02 2.33
N LEU A 149 -7.73 -7.26 2.99
CA LEU A 149 -7.02 -7.69 4.19
C LEU A 149 -7.96 -7.92 5.37
N ALA A 150 -9.04 -7.15 5.49
CA ALA A 150 -10.09 -7.41 6.47
C ALA A 150 -10.79 -8.75 6.20
N ALA A 151 -11.09 -9.07 4.94
CA ALA A 151 -11.63 -10.38 4.57
C ALA A 151 -10.66 -11.53 4.89
N VAL A 152 -9.36 -11.32 4.69
CA VAL A 152 -8.30 -12.28 5.09
C VAL A 152 -8.24 -12.41 6.62
N ALA A 153 -8.28 -11.30 7.37
CA ALA A 153 -8.28 -11.31 8.83
C ALA A 153 -9.51 -12.04 9.40
N ILE A 154 -10.68 -11.82 8.82
CA ILE A 154 -11.92 -12.52 9.18
C ILE A 154 -11.79 -14.02 8.89
N TRP A 155 -11.22 -14.39 7.74
CA TRP A 155 -10.95 -15.79 7.41
C TRP A 155 -10.02 -16.42 8.44
N ILE A 156 -8.87 -15.80 8.74
CA ILE A 156 -7.91 -16.28 9.75
C ILE A 156 -8.60 -16.50 11.11
N TRP A 157 -9.43 -15.55 11.54
CA TRP A 157 -10.11 -15.62 12.83
C TRP A 157 -11.16 -16.73 12.92
N ARG A 158 -11.77 -17.12 11.80
CA ARG A 158 -12.76 -18.20 11.72
C ARG A 158 -12.12 -19.57 11.50
N SER A 159 -10.93 -19.60 10.88
CA SER A 159 -10.25 -20.84 10.53
C SER A 159 -9.66 -21.50 11.78
N PRO A 160 -9.78 -22.84 11.90
CA PRO A 160 -9.30 -23.60 13.06
C PRO A 160 -7.76 -23.76 13.10
N PHE A 161 -7.01 -23.01 12.29
CA PHE A 161 -5.56 -23.12 12.11
C PHE A 161 -4.73 -22.15 12.97
N LEU A 162 -5.34 -21.60 14.03
CA LEU A 162 -4.63 -20.94 15.13
C LEU A 162 -4.43 -21.92 16.29
#